data_AF-E1QTC0-F1
#
_entry.id   AF-E1QTC0-F1
#
_cell.length_a   1.000
_cell.length_b   1.000
_cell.length_c   1.000
_cell.angle_alpha   90.00
_cell.angle_beta   90.00
_cell.angle_gamma   90.00
#
_symmetry.space_group_name_H-M   'P 1'
#
loop_
_entity.id
_entity.type
_entity.pdbx_description
1 polymer ?
#
loop_
_entity_poly.entity_id
_entity_poly.type
_entity_poly.pdbx_seq_one_letter_code
_entity_poly.pdbx_strand_id
1 'polypeptide(L)'
;MSAGRDFINQVIMEIENSILKPLEDIESSAEGILENLSESMNIEKPKVIATVNPTNECIEYVDKNQQCQVITGKYFPEESIILINYRIDMNTLLHLFAHHVHAVEMGKAKYVRVRRLEELRLPWELRPTEIVAMYRTAQLVRMLQPRAWRIYNEEIKPRIKEIDEKFNSVRFTVNYIERQVEHILSSRRSIQ
;
A
#
# COMPACT_ATOMS: atom_id res chain seq x y z
N MET A 1 -4.41 8.68 -38.28
CA MET A 1 -3.84 9.07 -36.97
C MET A 1 -4.84 9.01 -35.82
N SER A 2 -6.16 8.85 -36.04
CA SER A 2 -7.15 8.72 -34.95
C SER A 2 -7.07 7.38 -34.20
N ALA A 3 -6.96 6.25 -34.90
CA ALA A 3 -6.99 4.92 -34.30
C ALA A 3 -5.92 4.68 -33.21
N GLY A 4 -4.73 5.27 -33.35
CA GLY A 4 -3.67 5.18 -32.32
C GLY A 4 -3.97 5.98 -31.07
N ARG A 5 -4.59 7.16 -31.21
CA ARG A 5 -5.05 7.97 -30.07
C ARG A 5 -6.23 7.30 -29.36
N ASP A 6 -7.13 6.69 -30.12
CA ASP A 6 -8.30 5.98 -29.58
C ASP A 6 -7.87 4.75 -28.77
N PHE A 7 -6.85 4.01 -29.22
CA PHE A 7 -6.29 2.89 -28.46
C PHE A 7 -5.61 3.31 -27.16
N ILE A 8 -4.78 4.36 -27.17
CA ILE A 8 -4.13 4.86 -25.93
C ILE A 8 -5.17 5.28 -24.89
N ASN A 9 -6.23 5.98 -25.31
CA ASN A 9 -7.31 6.36 -24.41
C ASN A 9 -8.01 5.13 -23.82
N GLN A 10 -8.21 4.06 -24.59
CA GLN A 10 -8.75 2.79 -24.09
C GLN A 10 -7.84 2.18 -23.02
N VAL A 11 -6.52 2.17 -23.23
CA VAL A 11 -5.57 1.64 -22.23
C VAL A 11 -5.57 2.46 -20.95
N ILE A 12 -5.60 3.79 -21.05
CA ILE A 12 -5.67 4.68 -19.87
C ILE A 12 -6.96 4.42 -19.09
N MET A 13 -8.12 4.39 -19.77
CA MET A 13 -9.40 4.09 -19.12
C MET A 13 -9.40 2.70 -18.48
N GLU A 14 -8.74 1.71 -19.09
CA GLU A 14 -8.64 0.37 -18.52
C GLU A 14 -7.77 0.38 -17.25
N ILE A 15 -6.65 1.11 -17.23
CA ILE A 15 -5.83 1.30 -16.01
C ILE A 15 -6.65 1.97 -14.91
N GLU A 16 -7.36 3.05 -15.24
CA GLU A 16 -8.19 3.80 -14.29
C GLU A 16 -9.29 2.92 -13.69
N ASN A 17 -10.08 2.25 -14.52
CA ASN A 17 -11.24 1.49 -14.06
C ASN A 17 -10.90 0.14 -13.42
N SER A 18 -9.80 -0.48 -13.84
CA SER A 18 -9.46 -1.84 -13.43
C SER A 18 -8.41 -1.88 -12.32
N ILE A 19 -7.61 -0.83 -12.15
CA ILE A 19 -6.56 -0.75 -11.13
C ILE A 19 -6.79 0.42 -10.18
N LEU A 20 -6.79 1.67 -10.67
CA LEU A 20 -6.76 2.85 -9.79
C LEU A 20 -8.04 2.99 -8.96
N LYS A 21 -9.21 2.90 -9.59
CA LYS A 21 -10.49 3.01 -8.89
C LYS A 21 -10.68 1.89 -7.84
N PRO A 22 -10.41 0.61 -8.12
CA PRO A 22 -10.40 -0.42 -7.08
C PRO A 22 -9.42 -0.15 -5.93
N LEU A 23 -8.26 0.47 -6.18
CA LEU A 23 -7.34 0.88 -5.12
C LEU A 23 -7.94 1.99 -4.25
N GLU A 24 -8.54 3.01 -4.85
CA GLU A 24 -9.24 4.09 -4.13
C GLU A 24 -10.42 3.57 -3.29
N ASP A 25 -11.14 2.56 -3.80
CA ASP A 25 -12.20 1.87 -3.05
C ASP A 25 -11.61 1.14 -1.83
N ILE A 26 -10.47 0.44 -1.99
CA ILE A 26 -9.76 -0.21 -0.86
C ILE A 26 -9.31 0.82 0.17
N GLU A 27 -8.72 1.94 -0.27
CA GLU A 27 -8.31 3.05 0.61
C GLU A 27 -9.50 3.56 1.43
N SER A 28 -10.61 3.85 0.77
CA SER A 28 -11.83 4.37 1.40
C SER A 28 -12.40 3.40 2.44
N SER A 29 -12.50 2.11 2.10
CA SER A 29 -12.99 1.08 3.04
C SER A 29 -12.02 0.85 4.21
N ALA A 30 -10.71 0.85 3.96
CA ALA A 30 -9.70 0.73 5.01
C ALA A 30 -9.77 1.94 5.96
N GLU A 31 -9.88 3.15 5.43
CA GLU A 31 -10.08 4.35 6.23
C GLU A 31 -11.36 4.30 7.05
N GLY A 32 -12.47 3.78 6.51
CA GLY A 32 -13.71 3.60 7.27
C GLY A 32 -13.55 2.63 8.45
N ILE A 33 -12.69 1.61 8.33
CA ILE A 33 -12.34 0.74 9.47
C ILE A 33 -11.54 1.52 10.52
N LEU A 34 -10.53 2.28 10.09
CA LEU A 34 -9.65 3.03 10.98
C LEU A 34 -10.33 4.23 11.64
N GLU A 35 -11.30 4.86 10.98
CA GLU A 35 -12.08 5.98 11.48
C GLU A 35 -12.76 5.62 12.80
N ASN A 36 -13.52 4.52 12.82
CA ASN A 36 -14.19 4.02 14.02
C ASN A 36 -13.22 3.80 15.20
N LEU A 37 -12.02 3.28 14.92
CA LEU A 37 -10.99 3.08 15.95
C LEU A 37 -10.42 4.41 16.42
N SER A 38 -10.05 5.30 15.50
CA SER A 38 -9.49 6.62 15.81
C SER A 38 -10.43 7.49 16.63
N GLU A 39 -11.73 7.48 16.31
CA GLU A 39 -12.78 8.17 17.06
C GLU A 39 -12.89 7.61 18.49
N SER A 40 -12.90 6.28 18.64
CA SER A 40 -12.98 5.65 19.96
C SER A 40 -11.78 5.97 20.87
N MET A 41 -10.63 6.25 20.26
CA MET A 41 -9.37 6.58 20.93
C MET A 41 -9.13 8.08 21.03
N ASN A 42 -10.00 8.90 20.44
CA ASN A 42 -9.85 10.36 20.34
C ASN A 42 -8.49 10.79 19.77
N ILE A 43 -8.10 10.17 18.65
CA ILE A 43 -6.89 10.52 17.90
C ILE A 43 -7.24 10.88 16.45
N GLU A 44 -6.34 11.63 15.81
CA GLU A 44 -6.43 11.89 14.37
C GLU A 44 -6.37 10.57 13.59
N LYS A 45 -7.19 10.43 12.54
CA LYS A 45 -7.15 9.27 11.63
C LYS A 45 -5.97 9.44 10.64
N PRO A 46 -5.16 8.41 10.38
CA PRO A 46 -4.18 8.47 9.30
C PRO A 46 -4.86 8.37 7.93
N LYS A 47 -4.21 8.91 6.91
CA LYS A 47 -4.59 8.66 5.51
C LYS A 47 -4.11 7.28 5.07
N VAL A 48 -4.90 6.57 4.27
CA VAL A 48 -4.49 5.31 3.66
C VAL A 48 -4.17 5.52 2.18
N ILE A 49 -3.10 4.88 1.70
CA ILE A 49 -2.75 4.81 0.27
C ILE A 49 -2.56 3.34 -0.09
N ALA A 50 -3.27 2.85 -1.10
CA ALA A 50 -3.15 1.49 -1.60
C ALA A 50 -2.25 1.44 -2.84
N THR A 51 -1.42 0.40 -2.93
CA THR A 51 -0.51 0.22 -4.05
C THR A 51 -0.45 -1.21 -4.56
N VAL A 52 -0.28 -1.36 -5.87
CA VAL A 52 0.08 -2.63 -6.53
C VAL A 52 1.58 -2.88 -6.54
N ASN A 53 2.39 -1.86 -6.22
CA ASN A 53 3.83 -1.98 -6.19
C ASN A 53 4.28 -2.86 -5.01
N PRO A 54 5.39 -3.60 -5.17
CA PRO A 54 6.05 -4.24 -4.05
C PRO A 54 6.46 -3.19 -3.00
N THR A 55 6.13 -3.45 -1.74
CA THR A 55 6.57 -2.61 -0.62
C THR A 55 7.69 -3.34 0.11
N ASN A 56 8.80 -2.63 0.37
CA ASN A 56 9.98 -3.17 1.02
C ASN A 56 10.31 -2.35 2.28
N GLU A 57 10.93 -2.99 3.26
CA GLU A 57 11.32 -2.33 4.51
C GLU A 57 12.46 -1.30 4.31
N CYS A 58 13.37 -1.60 3.38
CA CYS A 58 14.63 -0.89 3.21
C CYS A 58 14.49 0.43 2.44
N ILE A 59 15.21 1.45 2.87
CA ILE A 59 15.31 2.76 2.20
C ILE A 59 16.48 2.69 1.21
N GLU A 60 16.20 2.64 -0.10
CA GLU A 60 17.06 2.85 -1.29
C GLU A 60 18.47 2.22 -1.39
N TYR A 61 19.05 1.67 -0.33
CA TYR A 61 20.40 1.10 -0.31
C TYR A 61 20.35 -0.28 0.29
N VAL A 62 20.10 -1.27 -0.56
CA VAL A 62 20.37 -2.66 -0.23
C VAL A 62 21.36 -3.18 -1.25
N ASP A 63 22.54 -3.50 -0.74
CA ASP A 63 23.62 -4.16 -1.47
C ASP A 63 23.08 -5.46 -2.11
N LYS A 64 23.60 -5.85 -3.28
CA LYS A 64 23.03 -6.88 -4.17
C LYS A 64 22.78 -8.26 -3.56
N ASN A 65 23.24 -8.49 -2.32
CA ASN A 65 23.20 -9.75 -1.60
C ASN A 65 22.34 -9.75 -0.33
N GLN A 66 21.75 -8.62 0.08
CA GLN A 66 20.80 -8.60 1.20
C GLN A 66 19.37 -8.66 0.67
N GLN A 67 18.66 -9.74 0.99
CA GLN A 67 17.25 -9.90 0.65
C GLN A 67 16.46 -8.96 1.56
N CYS A 68 16.02 -7.81 1.03
CA CYS A 68 15.11 -6.95 1.76
C CYS A 68 13.79 -7.68 1.97
N GLN A 69 13.25 -7.65 3.19
CA GLN A 69 11.98 -8.28 3.49
C GLN A 69 10.87 -7.53 2.74
N VAL A 70 10.10 -8.28 1.94
CA VAL A 70 8.86 -7.80 1.34
C VAL A 70 7.87 -7.62 2.48
N ILE A 71 7.34 -6.42 2.62
CA ILE A 71 6.33 -6.07 3.63
C ILE A 71 5.01 -5.73 2.94
N THR A 72 3.90 -6.01 3.61
CA THR A 72 2.55 -5.79 3.08
C THR A 72 2.04 -4.35 3.29
N GLY A 73 2.82 -3.51 3.96
CA GLY A 73 2.57 -2.08 4.08
C GLY A 73 3.61 -1.36 4.93
N LYS A 74 3.54 -0.02 4.97
CA LYS A 74 4.48 0.85 5.68
C LYS A 74 3.74 2.05 6.27
N TYR A 75 4.06 2.40 7.51
CA TYR A 75 3.59 3.63 8.13
C TYR A 75 4.64 4.74 8.00
N PHE A 76 4.19 5.89 7.50
CA PHE A 76 4.94 7.14 7.36
C PHE A 76 4.47 8.13 8.44
N PRO A 77 5.22 8.23 9.55
CA PRO A 77 4.79 8.98 10.73
C PRO A 77 4.74 10.49 10.57
N GLU A 78 5.54 11.08 9.66
CA GLU A 78 5.59 12.53 9.48
C GLU A 78 4.34 13.03 8.76
N GLU A 79 3.89 12.29 7.74
CA GLU A 79 2.72 12.58 6.92
C GLU A 79 1.44 11.93 7.45
N SER A 80 1.56 11.05 8.45
CA SER A 80 0.44 10.24 8.97
C SER A 80 -0.22 9.39 7.88
N ILE A 81 0.61 8.79 7.04
CA ILE A 81 0.17 7.94 5.93
C ILE A 81 0.44 6.48 6.24
N ILE A 82 -0.56 5.63 6.04
CA ILE A 82 -0.44 4.18 5.98
C ILE A 82 -0.44 3.78 4.51
N LEU A 83 0.70 3.34 3.99
CA LEU A 83 0.80 2.70 2.69
C LEU A 83 0.51 1.21 2.84
N ILE A 84 -0.45 0.68 2.09
CA ILE A 84 -0.80 -0.74 2.05
C ILE A 84 -0.58 -1.30 0.64
N ASN A 85 -0.04 -2.52 0.56
CA ASN A 85 -0.20 -3.28 -0.67
C ASN A 85 -1.68 -3.66 -0.81
N TYR A 86 -2.24 -3.66 -2.02
CA TYR A 86 -3.66 -3.96 -2.22
C TYR A 86 -4.08 -5.31 -1.63
N ARG A 87 -3.18 -6.31 -1.58
CA ARG A 87 -3.43 -7.62 -0.94
C ARG A 87 -3.33 -7.58 0.60
N ILE A 88 -3.67 -6.45 1.21
CA ILE A 88 -3.63 -6.24 2.65
C ILE A 88 -4.56 -7.21 3.38
N ASP A 89 -4.15 -7.64 4.57
CA ASP A 89 -5.04 -8.29 5.52
C ASP A 89 -5.37 -7.41 6.72
N MET A 90 -6.46 -7.75 7.42
CA MET A 90 -6.90 -7.00 8.60
C MET A 90 -5.79 -6.89 9.66
N ASN A 91 -5.01 -7.94 9.86
CA ASN A 91 -3.95 -7.94 10.86
C ASN A 91 -2.87 -6.89 10.54
N THR A 92 -2.44 -6.83 9.27
CA THR A 92 -1.46 -5.86 8.80
C THR A 92 -2.01 -4.44 8.89
N LEU A 93 -3.27 -4.22 8.48
CA LEU A 93 -3.92 -2.90 8.59
C LEU A 93 -3.91 -2.39 10.04
N LEU A 94 -4.30 -3.24 10.98
CA LEU A 94 -4.29 -2.92 12.41
C LEU A 94 -2.88 -2.74 12.97
N HIS A 95 -1.89 -3.49 12.49
CA HIS A 95 -0.49 -3.33 12.88
C HIS A 95 0.07 -1.97 12.45
N LEU A 96 -0.23 -1.54 11.24
CA LEU A 96 0.18 -0.22 10.76
C LEU A 96 -0.56 0.90 11.51
N PHE A 97 -1.83 0.69 11.84
CA PHE A 97 -2.57 1.63 12.68
C PHE A 97 -2.05 1.66 14.13
N ALA A 98 -1.58 0.54 14.67
CA ALA A 98 -0.94 0.49 15.99
C ALA A 98 0.32 1.36 16.05
N HIS A 99 1.12 1.36 14.98
CA HIS A 99 2.24 2.29 14.82
C HIS A 99 1.80 3.75 14.79
N HIS A 100 0.69 4.04 14.11
CA HIS A 100 0.12 5.38 14.09
C HIS A 100 -0.31 5.85 15.49
N VAL A 101 -1.09 5.02 16.21
CA VAL A 101 -1.49 5.29 17.60
C VAL A 101 -0.28 5.60 18.47
N HIS A 102 0.74 4.73 18.43
CA HIS A 102 1.96 4.90 19.23
C HIS A 102 2.70 6.20 18.87
N ALA A 103 2.76 6.55 17.58
CA ALA A 103 3.37 7.80 17.13
C ALA A 103 2.61 9.04 17.61
N VAL A 104 1.28 9.01 17.62
CA VAL A 104 0.44 10.09 18.14
C VAL A 104 0.67 10.27 19.64
N GLU A 105 0.59 9.19 20.42
CA GLU A 105 0.75 9.23 21.88
C GLU A 105 2.16 9.68 22.32
N MET A 106 3.21 9.23 21.62
CA MET A 106 4.59 9.60 21.95
C MET A 106 4.99 10.98 21.39
N GLY A 107 4.23 11.49 20.42
CA GLY A 107 4.60 12.60 19.56
C GLY A 107 5.40 12.14 18.33
N LYS A 108 4.87 12.44 17.13
CA LYS A 108 5.35 11.93 15.83
C LYS A 108 6.87 12.14 15.62
N ALA A 109 7.40 13.32 15.94
CA ALA A 109 8.83 13.62 15.82
C ALA A 109 9.72 12.77 16.76
N LYS A 110 9.26 12.52 17.99
CA LYS A 110 9.98 11.64 18.93
C LYS A 110 9.93 10.20 18.42
N TYR A 111 8.79 9.77 17.90
CA TYR A 111 8.61 8.44 17.32
C TYR A 111 9.56 8.18 16.14
N VAL A 112 9.66 9.11 15.18
CA VAL A 112 10.64 9.04 14.08
C VAL A 112 12.06 8.84 14.60
N ARG A 113 12.48 9.66 15.57
CA ARG A 113 13.82 9.59 16.14
C ARG A 113 14.10 8.25 16.83
N VAL A 114 13.14 7.74 17.60
CA VAL A 114 13.26 6.45 18.30
C VAL A 114 13.38 5.32 17.28
N ARG A 115 12.45 5.24 16.32
CA ARG A 115 12.45 4.21 15.28
C ARG A 115 13.77 4.17 14.50
N ARG A 116 14.30 5.34 14.11
CA ARG A 116 15.60 5.44 13.42
C ARG A 116 16.76 4.93 14.28
N LEU A 117 16.75 5.21 15.59
CA LEU A 117 17.77 4.68 16.49
C LEU A 117 17.67 3.17 16.68
N GLU A 118 16.45 2.63 16.73
CA GLU A 118 16.21 1.18 16.79
C GLU A 118 16.67 0.49 15.51
N GLU A 119 16.34 1.02 14.33
CA GLU A 119 16.78 0.52 13.03
C GLU A 119 18.31 0.42 12.92
N LEU A 120 19.04 1.39 13.48
CA LEU A 120 20.51 1.40 13.48
C LEU A 120 21.15 0.41 14.46
N ARG A 121 20.41 -0.04 15.48
CA ARG A 121 20.98 -0.78 16.62
C ARG A 121 20.46 -2.20 16.76
N LEU A 122 19.26 -2.48 16.26
CA LEU A 122 18.52 -3.70 16.55
C LEU A 122 17.97 -4.31 15.26
N PRO A 123 18.02 -5.66 15.14
CA PRO A 123 17.26 -6.36 14.12
C PRO A 123 15.75 -6.15 14.35
N TRP A 124 14.95 -6.30 13.28
CA TRP A 124 13.52 -6.00 13.26
C TRP A 124 12.75 -6.57 14.45
N GLU A 125 12.96 -7.85 14.73
CA GLU A 125 12.20 -8.62 15.72
C GLU A 125 12.46 -8.16 17.17
N LEU A 126 13.55 -7.42 17.39
CA LEU A 126 13.94 -6.90 18.69
C LEU A 126 13.64 -5.41 18.86
N ARG A 127 13.07 -4.73 17.85
CA ARG A 127 12.76 -3.30 17.91
C ARG A 127 11.58 -3.03 18.86
N PRO A 128 11.76 -2.28 19.96
CA PRO A 128 10.66 -1.96 20.86
C PRO A 128 9.44 -1.34 20.19
N THR A 129 9.60 -0.49 19.14
CA THR A 129 8.43 0.07 18.44
C THR A 129 7.60 -1.01 17.74
N GLU A 130 8.22 -2.05 17.17
CA GLU A 130 7.51 -3.16 16.55
C GLU A 130 6.83 -4.06 17.59
N ILE A 131 7.50 -4.35 18.71
CA ILE A 131 6.91 -5.14 19.80
C ILE A 131 5.69 -4.42 20.39
N VAL A 132 5.77 -3.10 20.60
CA VAL A 132 4.64 -2.29 21.05
C VAL A 132 3.51 -2.31 20.03
N ALA A 133 3.81 -2.19 18.74
CA ALA A 133 2.80 -2.29 17.69
C ALA A 133 2.11 -3.65 17.69
N MET A 134 2.85 -4.76 17.78
CA MET A 134 2.27 -6.10 17.86
C MET A 134 1.31 -6.26 19.06
N TYR A 135 1.71 -5.79 20.24
CA TYR A 135 0.85 -5.82 21.42
C TYR A 135 -0.41 -4.97 21.22
N ARG A 136 -0.27 -3.77 20.67
CA ARG A 136 -1.39 -2.86 20.37
C ARG A 136 -2.33 -3.42 19.31
N THR A 137 -1.81 -4.12 18.29
CA THR A 137 -2.64 -4.83 17.30
C THR A 137 -3.60 -5.79 18.00
N ALA A 138 -3.11 -6.57 18.96
CA ALA A 138 -3.96 -7.48 19.72
C ALA A 138 -5.04 -6.76 20.55
N GLN A 139 -4.74 -5.55 21.05
CA GLN A 139 -5.74 -4.71 21.73
C GLN A 139 -6.78 -4.15 20.76
N LEU A 140 -6.34 -3.62 19.61
CA LEU A 140 -7.20 -3.07 18.56
C LEU A 140 -8.17 -4.12 18.01
N VAL A 141 -7.71 -5.36 17.80
CA VAL A 141 -8.56 -6.48 17.38
C VAL A 141 -9.74 -6.69 18.35
N ARG A 142 -9.52 -6.51 19.66
CA ARG A 142 -10.59 -6.65 20.67
C ARG A 142 -11.57 -5.48 20.67
N MET A 143 -11.13 -4.31 20.19
CA MET A 143 -11.96 -3.11 20.07
C MET A 143 -12.74 -3.07 18.74
N LEU A 144 -12.36 -3.89 17.76
CA LEU A 144 -13.02 -3.91 16.45
C LEU A 144 -14.49 -4.29 16.55
N GLN A 145 -15.33 -3.44 15.98
CA GLN A 145 -16.75 -3.74 15.83
C GLN A 145 -16.97 -4.79 14.73
N PRO A 146 -18.03 -5.62 14.82
CA PRO A 146 -18.37 -6.59 13.76
C PRO A 146 -18.55 -5.96 12.37
N ARG A 147 -18.90 -4.67 12.30
CA ARG A 147 -19.00 -3.92 11.04
C ARG A 147 -17.65 -3.82 10.31
N ALA A 148 -16.54 -3.65 11.02
CA ALA A 148 -15.23 -3.56 10.39
C ALA A 148 -14.84 -4.85 9.64
N TRP A 149 -15.18 -6.00 10.22
CA TRP A 149 -15.00 -7.30 9.55
C TRP A 149 -15.88 -7.46 8.32
N ARG A 150 -17.11 -6.91 8.34
CA ARG A 150 -17.98 -6.87 7.16
C ARG A 150 -17.38 -6.00 6.06
N ILE A 151 -16.97 -4.77 6.37
CA ILE A 151 -16.28 -3.88 5.42
C ILE A 151 -15.10 -4.60 4.76
N TYR A 152 -14.24 -5.24 5.56
CA TYR A 152 -13.11 -5.97 5.00
C TYR A 152 -13.50 -7.14 4.09
N ASN A 153 -14.50 -7.94 4.48
CA ASN A 153 -14.90 -9.11 3.70
C ASN A 153 -15.76 -8.78 2.47
N GLU A 154 -16.59 -7.74 2.55
CA GLU A 154 -17.61 -7.41 1.55
C GLU A 154 -17.17 -6.26 0.63
N GLU A 155 -16.24 -5.41 1.06
CA GLU A 155 -15.77 -4.26 0.27
C GLU A 155 -14.31 -4.45 -0.15
N ILE A 156 -13.40 -4.74 0.78
CA ILE A 156 -11.96 -4.84 0.46
C ILE A 156 -11.62 -6.10 -0.34
N LYS A 157 -11.95 -7.29 0.17
CA LYS A 157 -11.60 -8.56 -0.48
C LYS A 157 -12.09 -8.68 -1.94
N PRO A 158 -13.32 -8.26 -2.29
CA PRO A 158 -13.75 -8.28 -3.69
C PRO A 158 -12.90 -7.39 -4.60
N ARG A 159 -12.49 -6.20 -4.14
CA ARG A 159 -11.60 -5.32 -4.91
C ARG A 159 -10.22 -5.90 -5.12
N ILE A 160 -9.68 -6.60 -4.11
CA ILE A 160 -8.43 -7.35 -4.26
C ILE A 160 -8.54 -8.36 -5.40
N LYS A 161 -9.62 -9.13 -5.42
CA LYS A 161 -9.89 -10.12 -6.46
C LYS A 161 -10.06 -9.48 -7.84
N GLU A 162 -10.80 -8.37 -7.93
CA GLU A 162 -10.96 -7.62 -9.19
C GLU A 162 -9.61 -7.15 -9.75
N ILE A 163 -8.74 -6.61 -8.90
CA ILE A 163 -7.38 -6.22 -9.30
C ILE A 163 -6.60 -7.45 -9.76
N ASP A 164 -6.58 -8.54 -8.98
CA ASP A 164 -5.85 -9.77 -9.31
C ASP A 164 -6.26 -10.34 -10.69
N GLU A 165 -7.56 -10.36 -10.98
CA GLU A 165 -8.11 -10.89 -12.24
C GLU A 165 -7.73 -10.01 -13.44
N LYS A 166 -7.71 -8.68 -13.26
CA LYS A 166 -7.51 -7.74 -14.37
C LYS A 166 -6.05 -7.32 -14.56
N PHE A 167 -5.21 -7.42 -13.54
CA PHE A 167 -3.84 -6.90 -13.54
C PHE A 167 -3.01 -7.42 -14.72
N ASN A 168 -3.09 -8.74 -14.99
CA ASN A 168 -2.35 -9.34 -16.10
C ASN A 168 -2.85 -8.87 -17.48
N SER A 169 -4.15 -8.64 -17.62
CA SER A 169 -4.76 -8.13 -18.86
C SER A 169 -4.31 -6.69 -19.15
N VAL A 170 -4.36 -5.83 -18.12
CA VAL A 170 -3.87 -4.45 -18.20
C VAL A 170 -2.39 -4.43 -18.58
N ARG A 171 -1.58 -5.24 -17.88
CA ARG A 171 -0.13 -5.34 -18.13
C ARG A 171 0.17 -5.83 -19.55
N PHE A 172 -0.59 -6.80 -20.07
CA PHE A 172 -0.43 -7.26 -21.44
C PHE A 172 -0.70 -6.15 -22.46
N THR A 173 -1.77 -5.37 -22.24
CA THR A 173 -2.13 -4.25 -23.13
C THR A 173 -1.07 -3.15 -23.13
N VAL A 174 -0.49 -2.83 -21.96
CA VAL A 174 0.62 -1.87 -21.86
C VAL A 174 1.88 -2.40 -22.57
N ASN A 175 2.24 -3.67 -22.36
CA ASN A 175 3.39 -4.29 -23.04
C ASN A 175 3.23 -4.31 -24.57
N TYR A 176 1.99 -4.38 -25.07
CA TYR A 176 1.73 -4.25 -26.50
C TYR A 176 2.09 -2.86 -27.03
N ILE A 177 1.78 -1.79 -26.30
CA ILE A 177 2.20 -0.43 -26.65
C ILE A 177 3.74 -0.34 -26.70
N GLU A 178 4.41 -0.88 -25.69
CA GLU A 178 5.88 -0.88 -25.61
C GLU A 178 6.50 -1.53 -26.85
N ARG A 179 6.04 -2.72 -27.23
CA ARG A 179 6.50 -3.41 -28.45
C ARG A 179 6.23 -2.64 -29.74
N GLN A 180 5.10 -1.94 -29.84
CA GLN A 180 4.79 -1.10 -31.00
C GLN A 180 5.78 0.08 -31.08
N VAL A 181 6.10 0.70 -29.95
CA VAL A 181 7.12 1.77 -29.89
C VAL A 181 8.48 1.24 -30.30
N GLU A 182 8.91 0.09 -29.77
CA GLU A 182 10.17 -0.56 -30.16
C GLU A 182 10.24 -0.88 -31.66
N HIS A 183 9.14 -1.33 -32.26
CA HIS A 183 9.05 -1.59 -33.69
C HIS A 183 9.18 -0.31 -34.54
N ILE A 184 8.54 0.78 -34.14
CA ILE A 184 8.66 2.08 -34.81
C ILE A 184 10.09 2.62 -34.70
N LEU A 185 10.73 2.49 -33.53
CA LEU A 185 12.11 2.93 -33.32
C LEU A 185 13.12 2.11 -34.14
N SER A 186 12.95 0.79 -34.19
CA SER A 186 13.82 -0.11 -34.96
C SER A 186 13.67 0.07 -36.47
N SER A 187 12.44 0.19 -36.97
CA SER A 187 12.17 0.43 -38.40
C SER A 187 12.72 1.77 -38.92
N ARG A 188 12.81 2.79 -38.06
CA ARG A 188 13.46 4.07 -38.40
C ARG A 188 14.99 4.01 -38.40
N ARG A 189 15.58 3.14 -37.58
CA ARG A 189 17.05 2.90 -37.58
C ARG A 189 17.52 2.12 -38.79
N SER A 190 16.67 1.28 -39.40
CA SER A 190 17.00 0.52 -40.62
C SER A 190 16.90 1.32 -41.92
N ILE A 191 16.47 2.58 -41.86
CA ILE A 191 16.34 3.49 -43.02
C ILE A 191 17.49 4.53 -43.05
N GLN A 192 18.43 4.46 -42.10
CA GLN A 192 19.70 5.19 -42.11
C GLN A 192 20.85 4.24 -42.43
#